data_AF-A0A1H8P311-F1
#
_entry.id   AF-A0A1H8P311-F1
#
_cell.length_a   1.000
_cell.length_b   1.000
_cell.length_c   1.000
_cell.angle_alpha   90.00
_cell.angle_beta   90.00
_cell.angle_gamma   90.00
#
_symmetry.space_group_name_H-M   'P 1'
#
loop_
_entity.id
_entity.type
_entity.pdbx_description
1 polymer ?
#
loop_
_entity_poly.entity_id
_entity_poly.type
_entity_poly.pdbx_seq_one_letter_code
_entity_poly.pdbx_strand_id
1 'polypeptide(L)'
;MAVCLAVGVYVAGLAQFALASGTALESFLARLAADPVAALTTGWGLGSPTAVVQSLAADPSLALLFPLGALLLPAALVTTVVEFGRGTAWLYLFGALGPLVGLAVGALSPTAAAVDLALFVVLPVAAALVFLGDVGRYLVATR
;
A
#
# COMPACT_ATOMS: atom_id res chain seq x y z
N MET A 1 -5.27 17.25 -6.34
CA MET A 1 -6.41 16.39 -6.73
C MET A 1 -5.97 14.96 -7.04
N ALA A 2 -5.00 14.76 -7.95
CA ALA A 2 -4.55 13.42 -8.36
C ALA A 2 -4.07 12.52 -7.20
N VAL A 3 -3.23 13.05 -6.30
CA VAL A 3 -2.76 12.27 -5.14
C VAL A 3 -3.91 11.86 -4.22
N CYS A 4 -4.88 12.73 -3.94
CA CYS A 4 -6.03 12.39 -3.11
C CYS A 4 -6.87 11.25 -3.71
N LEU A 5 -7.08 11.28 -5.04
CA LEU A 5 -7.78 10.20 -5.75
C LEU A 5 -6.98 8.90 -5.69
N ALA A 6 -5.67 8.95 -5.94
CA ALA A 6 -4.80 7.78 -5.89
C ALA A 6 -4.77 7.15 -4.49
N VAL A 7 -4.73 7.96 -3.44
CA VAL A 7 -4.87 7.50 -2.04
C VAL A 7 -6.23 6.85 -1.82
N GLY A 8 -7.31 7.45 -2.31
CA GLY A 8 -8.66 6.88 -2.22
C GLY A 8 -8.76 5.50 -2.89
N VAL A 9 -8.24 5.36 -4.11
CA VAL A 9 -8.20 4.07 -4.83
C VAL A 9 -7.34 3.06 -4.08
N TYR A 10 -6.18 3.48 -3.55
CA TYR A 10 -5.29 2.62 -2.78
C TYR A 10 -5.97 2.06 -1.52
N VAL A 11 -6.56 2.94 -0.71
CA VAL A 11 -7.25 2.55 0.54
C VAL A 11 -8.46 1.69 0.24
N ALA A 12 -9.26 2.02 -0.79
CA ALA A 12 -10.39 1.20 -1.20
C ALA A 12 -9.96 -0.20 -1.67
N GLY A 13 -8.87 -0.27 -2.44
CA GLY A 13 -8.29 -1.54 -2.89
C GLY A 13 -7.78 -2.39 -1.73
N LEU A 14 -7.08 -1.77 -0.77
CA LEU A 14 -6.59 -2.46 0.43
C LEU A 14 -7.74 -2.98 1.30
N ALA A 15 -8.81 -2.19 1.46
CA ALA A 15 -10.00 -2.60 2.19
C ALA A 15 -10.72 -3.78 1.49
N GLN A 16 -10.86 -3.72 0.17
CA GLN A 16 -11.43 -4.82 -0.62
C GLN A 16 -10.59 -6.10 -0.49
N PHE A 17 -9.27 -6.00 -0.57
CA PHE A 17 -8.37 -7.12 -0.36
C PHE A 17 -8.55 -7.72 1.06
N ALA A 18 -8.57 -6.88 2.10
CA ALA A 18 -8.78 -7.31 3.47
C ALA A 18 -10.13 -8.02 3.68
N LEU A 19 -11.21 -7.50 3.09
CA LEU A 19 -12.54 -8.11 3.15
C LEU A 19 -12.59 -9.46 2.44
N ALA A 20 -11.96 -9.57 1.26
CA ALA A 20 -11.88 -10.82 0.51
C ALA A 20 -11.08 -11.91 1.24
N SER A 21 -10.16 -11.50 2.13
CA SER A 21 -9.30 -12.40 2.89
C SER A 21 -9.73 -12.59 4.36
N GLY A 22 -10.98 -12.25 4.70
CA GLY A 22 -11.46 -12.12 6.09
C GLY A 22 -11.06 -13.24 7.06
N THR A 23 -11.24 -14.52 6.70
CA THR A 23 -10.89 -15.65 7.58
C THR A 23 -9.38 -15.78 7.83
N ALA A 24 -8.57 -15.50 6.82
CA ALA A 24 -7.11 -15.48 6.93
C ALA A 24 -6.63 -14.26 7.74
N LEU A 25 -7.32 -13.12 7.62
CA LEU A 25 -7.02 -11.92 8.42
C LEU A 25 -7.34 -12.14 9.90
N GLU A 26 -8.51 -12.70 10.22
CA GLU A 26 -8.88 -13.05 11.60
C GLU A 26 -7.88 -14.03 12.22
N SER A 27 -7.48 -15.05 11.46
CA SER A 27 -6.47 -16.02 11.88
C SER A 27 -5.10 -15.36 12.12
N PHE A 28 -4.70 -14.41 11.28
CA PHE A 28 -3.48 -13.65 11.48
C PHE A 28 -3.57 -12.76 12.72
N LEU A 29 -4.67 -12.05 12.93
CA LEU A 29 -4.88 -11.20 14.10
C LEU A 29 -4.88 -12.01 15.41
N ALA A 30 -5.47 -13.21 15.41
CA ALA A 30 -5.41 -14.12 16.55
C ALA A 30 -3.97 -14.57 16.85
N ARG A 31 -3.18 -14.91 15.82
CA ARG A 31 -1.75 -15.24 15.98
C ARG A 31 -0.97 -14.05 16.51
N LEU A 32 -1.21 -12.86 15.97
CA LEU A 32 -0.53 -11.62 16.37
C LEU A 32 -0.82 -11.28 17.83
N ALA A 33 -2.04 -11.53 18.32
CA ALA A 33 -2.41 -11.31 19.72
C ALA A 33 -1.76 -12.32 20.68
N ALA A 34 -1.54 -13.56 20.23
CA ALA A 34 -0.94 -14.62 21.04
C ALA A 34 0.59 -14.56 21.08
N ASP A 35 1.23 -14.38 19.92
CA ASP A 35 2.68 -14.27 19.77
C ASP A 35 3.01 -13.30 18.62
N PRO A 36 3.23 -12.01 18.93
CA PRO A 36 3.46 -10.99 17.92
C PRO A 36 4.72 -11.24 17.09
N VAL A 37 5.79 -11.71 17.73
CA VAL A 37 7.09 -11.91 17.07
C VAL A 37 6.96 -13.03 16.05
N ALA A 38 6.45 -14.19 16.47
CA ALA A 38 6.27 -15.32 15.57
C ALA A 38 5.28 -15.00 14.43
N ALA A 39 4.20 -14.27 14.72
CA ALA A 39 3.23 -13.85 13.72
C ALA A 39 3.85 -12.93 12.66
N LEU A 40 4.73 -12.00 13.08
CA LEU A 40 5.36 -11.01 12.19
C LEU A 40 6.53 -11.58 11.38
N THR A 41 7.25 -12.58 11.91
CA THR A 41 8.39 -13.22 11.22
C THR A 41 7.99 -14.36 10.30
N THR A 42 6.74 -14.83 10.39
CA THR A 42 6.16 -15.84 9.49
C THR A 42 5.25 -15.21 8.44
N GLY A 43 4.80 -16.00 7.46
CA GLY A 43 3.87 -15.50 6.44
C GLY A 43 2.51 -15.09 7.02
N TRP A 44 1.95 -13.99 6.50
CA TRP A 44 0.66 -13.47 6.96
C TRP A 44 -0.55 -14.34 6.57
N GLY A 45 -0.38 -15.30 5.66
CA GLY A 45 -1.38 -16.31 5.31
C GLY A 45 -2.51 -15.83 4.39
N LEU A 46 -2.48 -14.58 3.94
CA LEU A 46 -3.51 -13.96 3.10
C LEU A 46 -3.33 -14.29 1.59
N GLY A 47 -2.37 -15.16 1.24
CA GLY A 47 -1.94 -15.40 -0.14
C GLY A 47 -0.95 -14.35 -0.64
N SER A 48 -0.41 -14.57 -1.84
CA SER A 48 0.45 -13.59 -2.50
C SER A 48 -0.42 -12.53 -3.18
N PRO A 49 -0.26 -11.22 -2.88
CA PRO A 49 -0.92 -10.16 -3.64
C PRO A 49 -0.66 -10.28 -5.14
N THR A 50 0.50 -10.79 -5.55
CA THR A 50 0.84 -11.08 -6.94
C THR A 50 -0.06 -12.18 -7.55
N ALA A 51 -0.40 -13.22 -6.78
CA ALA A 51 -1.32 -14.26 -7.24
C ALA A 51 -2.73 -13.71 -7.47
N VAL A 52 -3.18 -12.75 -6.65
CA VAL A 52 -4.43 -12.02 -6.88
C VAL A 52 -4.37 -11.25 -8.20
N VAL A 53 -3.28 -10.52 -8.46
CA VAL A 53 -3.09 -9.81 -9.74
C VAL A 53 -3.13 -10.76 -10.94
N GLN A 54 -2.47 -11.92 -10.85
CA GLN A 54 -2.46 -12.92 -11.93
C GLN A 54 -3.84 -13.54 -12.16
N SER A 55 -4.63 -13.77 -11.10
CA SER A 55 -6.00 -14.31 -11.20
C SER A 55 -6.98 -13.36 -11.91
N LEU A 56 -6.70 -12.04 -11.88
CA LEU A 56 -7.56 -11.00 -12.46
C LEU A 56 -7.43 -10.86 -13.98
N ALA A 57 -6.39 -11.48 -14.58
CA ALA A 57 -6.26 -11.52 -16.04
C ALA A 57 -7.38 -12.35 -16.71
N ALA A 58 -8.06 -13.21 -15.95
CA ALA A 58 -9.13 -14.07 -16.45
C ALA A 58 -10.53 -13.46 -16.32
N ASP A 59 -10.76 -12.57 -15.33
CA ASP A 59 -12.06 -11.92 -15.13
C ASP A 59 -11.92 -10.58 -14.37
N PRO A 60 -12.22 -9.42 -14.99
CA PRO A 60 -12.08 -8.12 -14.35
C PRO A 60 -13.11 -7.94 -13.21
N SER A 61 -12.63 -7.82 -11.97
CA SER A 61 -13.46 -7.61 -10.79
C SER A 61 -12.97 -6.43 -9.95
N LEU A 62 -13.71 -6.06 -8.89
CA LEU A 62 -13.31 -5.03 -7.93
C LEU A 62 -11.96 -5.31 -7.26
N ALA A 63 -11.45 -6.55 -7.32
CA ALA A 63 -10.10 -6.88 -6.86
C ALA A 63 -8.98 -6.22 -7.67
N LEU A 64 -9.25 -5.61 -8.84
CA LEU A 64 -8.31 -4.75 -9.56
C LEU A 64 -8.02 -3.41 -8.85
N LEU A 65 -8.85 -2.99 -7.89
CA LEU A 65 -8.65 -1.71 -7.20
C LEU A 65 -7.33 -1.67 -6.43
N PHE A 66 -6.90 -2.79 -5.84
CA PHE A 66 -5.64 -2.87 -5.13
C PHE A 66 -4.41 -2.69 -6.04
N PRO A 67 -4.22 -3.48 -7.11
CA PRO A 67 -3.10 -3.27 -8.03
C PRO A 67 -3.16 -1.91 -8.74
N LEU A 68 -4.36 -1.42 -9.09
CA LEU A 68 -4.52 -0.08 -9.65
C LEU A 68 -4.08 0.99 -8.65
N GLY A 69 -4.49 0.90 -7.39
CA GLY A 69 -4.04 1.80 -6.34
C GLY A 69 -2.53 1.73 -6.14
N ALA A 70 -1.96 0.53 -6.11
CA ALA A 70 -0.53 0.29 -5.91
C ALA A 70 0.33 0.89 -7.04
N LEU A 71 -0.23 1.07 -8.23
CA LEU A 71 0.39 1.80 -9.35
C LEU A 71 0.11 3.31 -9.30
N LEU A 72 -1.14 3.69 -9.08
CA LEU A 72 -1.59 5.08 -9.15
C LEU A 72 -0.99 5.95 -8.04
N LEU A 73 -0.84 5.40 -6.83
CA LEU A 73 -0.28 6.15 -5.69
C LEU A 73 1.16 6.62 -5.94
N PRO A 74 2.12 5.73 -6.25
CA PRO A 74 3.47 6.15 -6.59
C PRO A 74 3.49 7.01 -7.84
N ALA A 75 2.71 6.70 -8.89
CA ALA A 75 2.68 7.52 -10.09
C ALA A 75 2.24 8.98 -9.80
N ALA A 76 1.14 9.15 -9.05
CA ALA A 76 0.64 10.48 -8.70
C ALA A 76 1.64 11.27 -7.84
N LEU A 77 2.30 10.61 -6.88
CA LEU A 77 3.32 11.25 -6.05
C LEU A 77 4.60 11.56 -6.84
N VAL A 78 5.07 10.67 -7.71
CA VAL A 78 6.21 10.92 -8.60
C VAL A 78 5.95 12.15 -9.46
N THR A 79 4.81 12.20 -10.17
CA THR A 79 4.47 13.35 -11.02
C THR A 79 4.44 14.65 -10.20
N THR A 80 3.82 14.62 -9.02
CA THR A 80 3.71 15.80 -8.16
C THR A 80 5.07 16.27 -7.62
N VAL A 81 5.93 15.34 -7.19
CA VAL A 81 7.26 15.65 -6.65
C VAL A 81 8.21 16.10 -7.76
N VAL A 82 8.11 15.54 -8.97
CA VAL A 82 8.91 15.97 -10.12
C VAL A 82 8.54 17.40 -10.53
N GLU A 83 7.26 17.73 -10.57
CA GLU A 83 6.79 19.06 -11.00
C GLU A 83 6.99 20.14 -9.94
N PHE A 84 6.77 19.81 -8.66
CA PHE A 84 6.66 20.81 -7.59
C PHE A 84 7.57 20.55 -6.38
N GLY A 85 8.15 19.36 -6.28
CA GLY A 85 8.90 18.92 -5.11
C GLY A 85 10.30 19.53 -5.03
N ARG A 86 10.71 19.87 -3.80
CA ARG A 86 12.08 20.28 -3.45
C ARG A 86 12.50 19.66 -2.13
N GLY A 87 13.82 19.49 -1.94
CA GLY A 87 14.39 19.02 -0.68
C GLY A 87 13.84 17.66 -0.24
N THR A 88 13.19 17.62 0.92
CA THR A 88 12.68 16.40 1.55
C THR A 88 11.44 15.81 0.87
N ALA A 89 10.84 16.48 -0.12
CA ALA A 89 9.66 15.97 -0.84
C ALA A 89 9.92 14.61 -1.54
N TRP A 90 11.18 14.32 -1.89
CA TRP A 90 11.58 13.02 -2.45
C TRP A 90 11.40 11.85 -1.48
N LEU A 91 11.32 12.12 -0.16
CA LEU A 91 11.09 11.09 0.85
C LEU A 91 9.71 10.44 0.73
N TYR A 92 8.71 11.17 0.22
CA TYR A 92 7.36 10.63 -0.03
C TYR A 92 7.38 9.50 -1.06
N LEU A 93 8.31 9.54 -2.01
CA LEU A 93 8.42 8.53 -3.06
C LEU A 93 8.88 7.18 -2.49
N PHE A 94 9.82 7.18 -1.56
CA PHE A 94 10.29 5.92 -0.95
C PHE A 94 9.16 5.17 -0.25
N GLY A 95 8.29 5.89 0.45
CA GLY A 95 7.13 5.25 1.08
C GLY A 95 6.06 4.82 0.06
N ALA A 96 5.83 5.63 -0.97
CA ALA A 96 4.83 5.34 -2.00
C ALA A 96 5.21 4.19 -2.95
N LEU A 97 6.50 3.90 -3.11
CA LEU A 97 7.01 2.78 -3.91
C LEU A 97 6.88 1.42 -3.22
N GLY A 98 6.61 1.38 -1.91
CA GLY A 98 6.47 0.16 -1.12
C GLY A 98 5.61 -0.92 -1.80
N PRO A 99 4.39 -0.61 -2.29
CA PRO A 99 3.52 -1.58 -2.94
C PRO A 99 4.11 -2.16 -4.23
N LEU A 100 4.82 -1.36 -5.03
CA LEU A 100 5.47 -1.84 -6.25
C LEU A 100 6.62 -2.80 -5.94
N VAL A 101 7.42 -2.46 -4.92
CA VAL A 101 8.48 -3.34 -4.42
C VAL A 101 7.87 -4.64 -3.88
N GLY A 102 6.79 -4.55 -3.10
CA GLY A 102 6.09 -5.72 -2.57
C GLY A 102 5.56 -6.65 -3.67
N LEU A 103 4.95 -6.09 -4.72
CA LEU A 103 4.48 -6.89 -5.87
C LEU A 103 5.63 -7.55 -6.63
N ALA A 104 6.74 -6.84 -6.81
CA ALA A 104 7.93 -7.36 -7.50
C ALA A 104 8.65 -8.45 -6.70
N VAL A 105 8.81 -8.26 -5.37
CA VAL A 105 9.49 -9.21 -4.48
C VAL A 105 8.62 -10.41 -4.15
N GLY A 106 7.32 -10.19 -3.92
CA GLY A 106 6.35 -11.26 -3.63
C GLY A 106 6.12 -12.23 -4.79
N ALA A 107 6.53 -11.86 -6.01
CA ALA A 107 6.64 -12.77 -7.15
C ALA A 107 7.79 -13.78 -7.03
N LEU A 108 8.83 -13.46 -6.24
CA LEU A 108 10.09 -14.20 -6.19
C LEU A 108 10.20 -15.11 -4.96
N SER A 109 9.59 -14.74 -3.83
CA SER A 109 9.61 -15.54 -2.60
C SER A 109 8.44 -15.15 -1.69
N PRO A 110 7.91 -16.08 -0.87
CA PRO A 110 7.08 -15.73 0.28
C PRO A 110 7.85 -14.77 1.19
N THR A 111 7.18 -13.72 1.64
CA THR A 111 7.69 -12.66 2.51
C THR A 111 7.19 -12.85 3.95
N ALA A 112 7.96 -12.36 4.93
CA ALA A 112 7.49 -12.28 6.30
C ALA A 112 6.35 -11.25 6.40
N ALA A 113 5.36 -11.49 7.27
CA ALA A 113 4.19 -10.63 7.44
C ALA A 113 4.58 -9.17 7.75
N ALA A 114 5.65 -8.95 8.51
CA ALA A 114 6.18 -7.61 8.79
C ALA A 114 6.59 -6.87 7.52
N VAL A 115 7.19 -7.58 6.54
CA VAL A 115 7.63 -7.00 5.28
C VAL A 115 6.43 -6.61 4.43
N ASP A 116 5.42 -7.48 4.33
CA ASP A 116 4.19 -7.18 3.60
C ASP A 116 3.44 -5.99 4.22
N LEU A 117 3.29 -5.99 5.55
CA LEU A 117 2.66 -4.86 6.25
C LEU A 117 3.44 -3.56 6.06
N ALA A 118 4.78 -3.61 6.07
CA ALA A 118 5.59 -2.44 5.82
C ALA A 118 5.38 -1.90 4.40
N LEU A 119 5.47 -2.78 3.38
CA LEU A 119 5.43 -2.41 1.97
C LEU A 119 4.02 -2.01 1.49
N PHE A 120 2.98 -2.69 1.95
CA PHE A 120 1.60 -2.49 1.50
C PHE A 120 0.74 -1.67 2.44
N VAL A 121 1.18 -1.38 3.66
CA VAL A 121 0.35 -0.61 4.60
C VAL A 121 1.13 0.57 5.14
N VAL A 122 2.17 0.31 5.93
CA VAL A 122 2.82 1.36 6.73
C VAL A 122 3.45 2.43 5.84
N LEU A 123 4.32 2.04 4.91
CA LEU A 123 5.04 2.97 4.03
C LEU A 123 4.11 3.80 3.13
N PRO A 124 3.20 3.21 2.33
CA PRO A 124 2.36 3.97 1.41
C PRO A 124 1.35 4.86 2.14
N VAL A 125 0.77 4.39 3.26
CA VAL A 125 -0.19 5.19 4.04
C VAL A 125 0.53 6.33 4.76
N ALA A 126 1.69 6.08 5.37
CA ALA A 126 2.47 7.14 6.01
C ALA A 126 2.91 8.21 4.98
N ALA A 127 3.44 7.80 3.82
CA ALA A 127 3.82 8.74 2.76
C ALA A 127 2.64 9.59 2.30
N ALA A 128 1.48 8.97 2.07
CA ALA A 128 0.26 9.67 1.68
C ALA A 128 -0.19 10.68 2.74
N LEU A 129 -0.25 10.27 4.01
CA LEU A 129 -0.72 11.13 5.11
C LEU A 129 0.22 12.30 5.36
N VAL A 130 1.54 12.07 5.36
CA VAL A 130 2.52 13.15 5.56
C VAL A 130 2.47 14.11 4.37
N PHE A 131 2.42 13.62 3.13
CA PHE A 131 2.28 14.46 1.95
C PHE A 131 1.01 15.33 2.00
N LEU A 132 -0.15 14.74 2.28
CA LEU A 132 -1.41 15.48 2.38
C LEU A 132 -1.40 16.49 3.54
N GLY A 133 -0.77 16.14 4.66
CA GLY A 133 -0.59 17.05 5.80
C GLY A 133 0.29 18.25 5.45
N ASP A 134 1.39 18.05 4.71
CA ASP A 134 2.26 19.11 4.22
C ASP A 134 1.54 20.04 3.24
N VAL A 135 0.81 19.48 2.27
CA VAL A 135 0.00 20.25 1.32
C VAL A 135 -1.07 21.05 2.06
N GLY A 136 -1.76 20.45 3.04
CA GLY A 136 -2.74 21.13 3.87
C GLY A 136 -2.14 22.30 4.65
N ARG A 137 -0.99 22.10 5.29
CA ARG A 137 -0.26 23.16 6.01
C ARG A 137 0.14 24.30 5.08
N TYR A 138 0.66 23.99 3.90
CA TYR A 138 1.01 24.99 2.89
C TYR A 138 -0.19 25.84 2.49
N LEU A 139 -1.31 25.19 2.12
CA LEU A 139 -2.53 25.90 1.70
C LEU A 139 -3.14 26.78 2.78
N VAL A 140 -3.00 26.40 4.05
CA VAL A 140 -3.43 27.23 5.20
C VAL A 140 -2.50 28.42 5.40
N ALA A 141 -1.18 28.23 5.25
CA ALA A 141 -0.19 29.29 5.44
C ALA A 141 -0.15 30.33 4.32
N THR A 142 -0.56 29.96 3.10
CA THR A 142 -0.58 30.85 1.92
C THR A 142 -1.96 31.40 1.58
N ARG A 143 -2.93 31.28 2.49
CA ARG A 143 -4.23 31.95 2.43
C ARG A 143 -4.17 33.29 3.15
#